data_AF-A0A1F3VUJ7-F1
#
_entry.id   AF-A0A1F3VUJ7-F1
#
_cell.length_a   1.000
_cell.length_b   1.000
_cell.length_c   1.000
_cell.angle_alpha   90.00
_cell.angle_beta   90.00
_cell.angle_gamma   90.00
#
_symmetry.space_group_name_H-M   'P 1'
#
loop_
_entity.id
_entity.type
_entity.pdbx_description
1 polymer ?
#
loop_
_entity_poly.entity_id
_entity_poly.type
_entity_poly.pdbx_seq_one_letter_code
_entity_poly.pdbx_strand_id
1 'polypeptide(L)'
;MPSSAKHSPIIRAEVLNRMILAKSLLRSAESLCGATADILSFSKGILFLHDAAESALGAVADHLHAAIPNKDIHLLGYFDLIDPKDPSKSTLPYRTQMKVLNTLRVNIKHSGILPSIKENIHMPSVVRNLLEVSCLVHFGMPLDEVSLKSLIKKKAVVQQIKKAEEALSKKKYQECLLHSAYAMYEIFDRMWAPQRGEEIVYADPRSNINAELRLIEKNVALDLYRRFKLITPIIGKNMKTNDLVARWDRLYGNPGNWNAENARFCLDFCIDVALKDQRDHSNHNLMIYSPGYFCSVEPIGRTADFWSAPSSHSSSRYFDSENPRRKMVTFYEGKKIIGCVAGTKDESDLLVVSTELPHKDIEETGFAYVDKNEVKITRLETLSDLSWPEIQIPSSWQ
;
A
#
# COMPACT_ATOMS: atom_id res chain seq x y z
N MET A 1 29.75 41.20 26.37
CA MET A 1 29.88 40.52 25.05
C MET A 1 28.52 39.93 24.73
N PRO A 2 27.83 40.37 23.66
CA PRO A 2 26.53 39.81 23.31
C PRO A 2 26.72 38.42 22.71
N SER A 3 26.04 37.44 23.33
CA SER A 3 25.88 36.08 22.85
C SER A 3 25.32 36.10 21.43
N SER A 4 26.14 35.73 20.44
CA SER A 4 25.69 35.52 19.07
C SER A 4 24.79 34.29 19.04
N ALA A 5 23.48 34.47 19.12
CA ALA A 5 22.52 33.46 18.76
C ALA A 5 22.81 33.05 17.31
N LYS A 6 23.45 31.89 17.11
CA LYS A 6 23.60 31.28 15.79
C LYS A 6 22.18 31.07 15.26
N HIS A 7 21.76 31.90 14.30
CA HIS A 7 20.60 31.57 13.49
C HIS A 7 20.88 30.24 12.81
N SER A 8 20.21 29.18 13.23
CA SER A 8 20.17 27.94 12.45
C SER A 8 19.62 28.30 11.08
N PRO A 9 20.36 28.04 9.98
CA PRO A 9 19.92 28.41 8.65
C PRO A 9 18.58 27.75 8.33
N ILE A 10 17.64 28.53 7.79
CA ILE A 10 16.34 28.03 7.36
C ILE A 10 16.57 26.99 6.27
N ILE A 11 16.16 25.74 6.51
CA ILE A 11 16.29 24.65 5.54
C ILE A 11 15.28 24.87 4.41
N ARG A 12 15.76 24.89 3.16
CA ARG A 12 14.89 24.99 1.98
C ARG A 12 14.01 23.75 1.85
N ALA A 13 12.79 23.94 1.33
CA ALA A 13 11.81 22.85 1.22
C ALA A 13 12.31 21.70 0.33
N GLU A 14 13.02 22.01 -0.74
CA GLU A 14 13.59 21.03 -1.68
C GLU A 14 14.67 20.17 -1.01
N VAL A 15 15.53 20.80 -0.20
CA VAL A 15 16.55 20.12 0.62
C VAL A 15 15.89 19.19 1.62
N LEU A 16 14.86 19.67 2.33
CA LEU A 16 14.13 18.87 3.30
C LEU A 16 13.42 17.68 2.62
N ASN A 17 12.79 17.89 1.45
CA ASN A 17 12.15 16.83 0.67
C ASN A 17 13.15 15.75 0.23
N ARG A 18 14.37 16.15 -0.15
CA ARG A 18 15.44 15.20 -0.50
C ARG A 18 15.91 14.39 0.71
N MET A 19 15.93 14.99 1.90
CA MET A 19 16.21 14.27 3.15
C MET A 19 15.05 13.33 3.56
N ILE A 20 13.81 13.75 3.35
CA ILE A 20 12.61 12.91 3.52
C ILE A 20 12.70 11.67 2.62
N LEU A 21 13.09 11.84 1.35
CA LEU A 21 13.34 10.73 0.43
C LEU A 21 14.43 9.80 0.97
N ALA A 22 15.56 10.35 1.42
CA ALA A 22 16.66 9.58 1.98
C ALA A 22 16.22 8.73 3.18
N LYS A 23 15.46 9.32 4.12
CA LYS A 23 14.90 8.61 5.28
C LYS A 23 13.91 7.52 4.87
N SER A 24 13.06 7.77 3.87
CA SER A 24 12.12 6.78 3.34
C SER A 24 12.83 5.58 2.69
N LEU A 25 13.89 5.84 1.93
CA LEU A 25 14.72 4.80 1.31
C LEU A 25 15.46 3.98 2.37
N LEU A 26 16.04 4.64 3.38
CA LEU A 26 16.69 3.97 4.51
C LEU A 26 15.73 3.00 5.21
N ARG A 27 14.52 3.46 5.58
CA ARG A 27 13.53 2.59 6.25
C ARG A 27 13.16 1.36 5.39
N SER A 28 12.99 1.58 4.09
CA SER A 28 12.70 0.49 3.15
C SER A 28 13.86 -0.50 3.08
N ALA A 29 15.09 0.01 3.04
CA ALA A 29 16.30 -0.79 2.99
C ALA A 29 16.51 -1.62 4.26
N GLU A 30 16.25 -1.05 5.44
CA GLU A 30 16.35 -1.75 6.73
C GLU A 30 15.38 -2.93 6.81
N SER A 31 14.16 -2.75 6.31
CA SER A 31 13.20 -3.85 6.21
C SER A 31 13.69 -4.95 5.27
N LEU A 32 14.35 -4.60 4.16
CA LEU A 32 14.87 -5.55 3.17
C LEU A 32 16.16 -6.23 3.61
N CYS A 33 16.94 -5.61 4.49
CA CYS A 33 18.17 -6.13 5.07
C CYS A 33 17.95 -6.79 6.45
N GLY A 34 16.71 -7.06 6.84
CA GLY A 34 16.36 -7.65 8.14
C GLY A 34 16.95 -9.04 8.37
N ALA A 35 16.87 -9.53 9.61
CA ALA A 35 17.49 -10.80 10.04
C ALA A 35 17.03 -12.05 9.27
N THR A 36 15.84 -11.99 8.66
CA THR A 36 15.24 -13.10 7.89
C THR A 36 15.31 -12.88 6.37
N ALA A 37 16.07 -11.87 5.91
CA ALA A 37 16.14 -11.54 4.49
C ALA A 37 16.86 -12.64 3.69
N ASP A 38 16.26 -13.04 2.57
CA ASP A 38 16.97 -13.80 1.55
C ASP A 38 17.97 -12.91 0.79
N ILE A 39 18.87 -13.52 0.04
CA ILE A 39 19.95 -12.80 -0.65
C ILE A 39 19.45 -11.77 -1.69
N LEU A 40 18.30 -12.00 -2.33
CA LEU A 40 17.74 -11.06 -3.31
C LEU A 40 17.10 -9.87 -2.61
N SER A 41 16.34 -10.10 -1.54
CA SER A 41 15.82 -9.03 -0.69
C SER A 41 16.94 -8.18 -0.12
N PHE A 42 17.99 -8.83 0.40
CA PHE A 42 19.17 -8.14 0.92
C PHE A 42 19.88 -7.32 -0.17
N SER A 43 20.02 -7.86 -1.38
CA SER A 43 20.59 -7.14 -2.53
C SER A 43 19.80 -5.88 -2.89
N LYS A 44 18.47 -5.96 -2.90
CA LYS A 44 17.60 -4.78 -3.11
C LYS A 44 17.79 -3.77 -1.98
N GLY A 45 17.90 -4.23 -0.75
CA GLY A 45 18.23 -3.39 0.40
C GLY A 45 19.53 -2.62 0.22
N ILE A 46 20.61 -3.26 -0.24
CA ILE A 46 21.89 -2.59 -0.56
C ILE A 46 21.71 -1.49 -1.61
N LEU A 47 20.89 -1.70 -2.63
CA LEU A 47 20.61 -0.65 -3.63
C LEU A 47 19.89 0.54 -2.99
N PHE A 48 18.89 0.30 -2.15
CA PHE A 48 18.18 1.38 -1.45
C PHE A 48 19.06 2.09 -0.42
N LEU A 49 19.98 1.39 0.25
CA LEU A 49 20.98 2.01 1.12
C LEU A 49 21.89 2.98 0.36
N HIS A 50 22.34 2.59 -0.84
CA HIS A 50 23.15 3.45 -1.70
C HIS A 50 22.37 4.70 -2.12
N ASP A 51 21.15 4.53 -2.63
CA ASP A 51 20.29 5.63 -3.06
C ASP A 51 19.92 6.56 -1.87
N ALA A 52 19.72 6.00 -0.66
CA ALA A 52 19.48 6.76 0.56
C ALA A 52 20.68 7.63 0.94
N ALA A 53 21.89 7.06 0.94
CA ALA A 53 23.12 7.79 1.22
C ALA A 53 23.35 8.91 0.20
N GLU A 54 23.17 8.62 -1.09
CA GLU A 54 23.34 9.60 -2.17
C GLU A 54 22.33 10.75 -2.06
N SER A 55 21.06 10.44 -1.74
CA SER A 55 20.04 11.45 -1.52
C SER A 55 20.38 12.33 -0.30
N ALA A 56 20.81 11.74 0.81
CA ALA A 56 21.18 12.48 2.02
C ALA A 56 22.38 13.40 1.79
N LEU A 57 23.46 12.89 1.20
CA LEU A 57 24.66 13.68 0.88
C LEU A 57 24.35 14.79 -0.11
N GLY A 58 23.52 14.53 -1.10
CA GLY A 58 23.10 15.58 -2.03
C GLY A 58 22.22 16.65 -1.37
N ALA A 59 21.42 16.31 -0.37
CA ALA A 59 20.70 17.31 0.43
C ALA A 59 21.67 18.18 1.25
N VAL A 60 22.69 17.58 1.85
CA VAL A 60 23.74 18.31 2.59
C VAL A 60 24.52 19.25 1.66
N ALA A 61 25.00 18.74 0.51
CA ALA A 61 25.73 19.53 -0.46
C ALA A 61 24.91 20.74 -0.95
N ASP A 62 23.63 20.54 -1.24
CA ASP A 62 22.71 21.61 -1.66
C ASP A 62 22.41 22.62 -0.54
N HIS A 63 22.35 22.16 0.71
CA HIS A 63 22.19 23.04 1.88
C HIS A 63 23.41 23.92 2.12
N LEU A 64 24.61 23.38 1.91
CA LEU A 64 25.88 24.09 2.02
C LEU A 64 26.20 24.94 0.78
N HIS A 65 25.28 25.01 -0.19
CA HIS A 65 25.48 25.70 -1.47
C HIS A 65 26.75 25.24 -2.20
N ALA A 66 27.07 23.94 -2.12
CA ALA A 66 28.13 23.36 -2.90
C ALA A 66 27.75 23.36 -4.39
N ALA A 67 28.75 23.57 -5.26
CA ALA A 67 28.54 23.58 -6.70
C ALA A 67 28.37 22.15 -7.23
N ILE A 68 27.14 21.65 -7.19
CA ILE A 68 26.80 20.32 -7.71
C ILE A 68 26.85 20.40 -9.25
N PRO A 69 27.70 19.62 -9.94
CA PRO A 69 27.80 19.65 -11.39
C PRO A 69 26.50 19.24 -12.07
N ASN A 70 26.25 19.76 -13.28
CA ASN A 70 25.13 19.34 -14.14
C ASN A 70 25.32 17.93 -14.76
N LYS A 71 26.45 17.26 -14.48
CA LYS A 71 26.74 15.88 -14.89
C LYS A 71 26.54 14.93 -13.71
N ASP A 72 26.32 13.64 -14.00
CA ASP A 72 26.17 12.60 -12.99
C ASP A 72 27.32 12.64 -11.97
N ILE A 73 26.97 13.03 -10.75
CA ILE A 73 27.86 12.93 -9.59
C ILE A 73 27.62 11.58 -8.92
N HIS A 74 28.71 10.84 -8.70
CA HIS A 74 28.64 9.58 -7.96
C HIS A 74 28.66 9.85 -6.45
N LEU A 75 28.07 8.95 -5.66
CA LEU A 75 28.07 8.97 -4.18
C LEU A 75 29.33 9.55 -3.52
N LEU A 76 30.52 9.08 -3.90
CA LEU A 76 31.78 9.52 -3.28
C LEU A 76 32.16 10.97 -3.62
N GLY A 77 31.72 11.49 -4.76
CA GLY A 77 31.98 12.86 -5.17
C GLY A 77 31.28 13.89 -4.29
N TYR A 78 30.18 13.52 -3.62
CA TYR A 78 29.54 14.42 -2.66
C TYR A 78 30.43 14.74 -1.46
N PHE A 79 31.27 13.82 -1.01
CA PHE A 79 32.23 14.10 0.07
C PHE A 79 33.18 15.23 -0.32
N ASP A 80 33.69 15.18 -1.55
CA ASP A 80 34.63 16.18 -2.07
C ASP A 80 33.97 17.56 -2.29
N LEU A 81 32.64 17.59 -2.45
CA LEU A 81 31.86 18.83 -2.51
C LEU A 81 31.51 19.40 -1.12
N ILE A 82 31.28 18.54 -0.14
CA ILE A 82 30.82 18.90 1.20
C ILE A 82 31.99 19.34 2.08
N ASP A 83 33.07 18.57 2.13
CA ASP A 83 34.19 18.81 3.06
C ASP A 83 34.76 20.24 2.96
N PRO A 84 34.94 20.85 1.76
CA PRO A 84 35.43 22.24 1.65
C PRO A 84 34.42 23.31 2.10
N LYS A 85 33.14 22.96 2.18
CA LYS A 85 32.02 23.85 2.51
C LYS A 85 31.52 23.67 3.93
N ASP A 86 31.92 22.60 4.63
CA ASP A 86 31.48 22.33 5.98
C ASP A 86 32.01 23.39 6.97
N PRO A 87 31.13 24.19 7.60
CA PRO A 87 31.54 25.20 8.58
C PRO A 87 32.22 24.61 9.81
N SER A 88 31.92 23.36 10.15
CA SER A 88 32.51 22.66 11.28
C SER A 88 33.96 22.22 11.00
N LYS A 89 34.38 22.21 9.73
CA LYS A 89 35.63 21.62 9.23
C LYS A 89 35.83 20.17 9.67
N SER A 90 34.77 19.50 10.12
CA SER A 90 34.80 18.07 10.35
C SER A 90 34.71 17.39 8.98
N THR A 91 35.62 16.46 8.71
CA THR A 91 35.48 15.61 7.53
C THR A 91 34.26 14.73 7.71
N LEU A 92 33.40 14.65 6.70
CA LEU A 92 32.19 13.85 6.79
C LEU A 92 32.56 12.37 7.07
N PRO A 93 31.98 11.73 8.11
CA PRO A 93 32.37 10.38 8.48
C PRO A 93 31.91 9.34 7.45
N TYR A 94 32.38 8.11 7.63
CA TYR A 94 31.95 6.92 6.86
C TYR A 94 32.33 6.87 5.37
N ARG A 95 33.23 7.73 4.88
CA ARG A 95 33.67 7.73 3.47
C ARG A 95 34.17 6.36 2.99
N THR A 96 34.97 5.67 3.81
CA THR A 96 35.49 4.32 3.49
C THR A 96 34.36 3.30 3.34
N GLN A 97 33.38 3.34 4.22
CA GLN A 97 32.23 2.45 4.17
C GLN A 97 31.33 2.76 2.99
N MET A 98 31.17 4.04 2.60
CA MET A 98 30.45 4.42 1.39
C MET A 98 31.16 3.94 0.12
N LYS A 99 32.48 3.82 0.14
CA LYS A 99 33.24 3.19 -0.95
C LYS A 99 32.88 1.70 -1.07
N VAL A 100 32.80 0.98 0.06
CA VAL A 100 32.36 -0.42 0.08
C VAL A 100 30.93 -0.55 -0.44
N LEU A 101 30.00 0.28 0.05
CA LEU A 101 28.60 0.30 -0.40
C LEU A 101 28.49 0.56 -1.91
N ASN A 102 29.29 1.49 -2.44
CA ASN A 102 29.35 1.76 -3.87
C ASN A 102 29.84 0.56 -4.68
N THR A 103 30.88 -0.15 -4.19
CA THR A 103 31.35 -1.40 -4.81
C THR A 103 30.26 -2.47 -4.81
N LEU A 104 29.55 -2.67 -3.69
CA LEU A 104 28.44 -3.63 -3.63
C LEU A 104 27.34 -3.27 -4.64
N ARG A 105 26.95 -1.99 -4.72
CA ARG A 105 25.95 -1.50 -5.68
C ARG A 105 26.39 -1.73 -7.12
N VAL A 106 27.66 -1.48 -7.46
CA VAL A 106 28.21 -1.72 -8.81
C VAL A 106 28.18 -3.21 -9.14
N ASN A 107 28.63 -4.06 -8.21
CA ASN A 107 28.64 -5.51 -8.35
C ASN A 107 27.23 -6.05 -8.62
N ILE A 108 26.23 -5.58 -7.87
CA ILE A 108 24.83 -5.98 -8.06
C ILE A 108 24.30 -5.50 -9.42
N LYS A 109 24.44 -4.21 -9.75
CA LYS A 109 23.80 -3.59 -10.93
C LYS A 109 24.47 -3.94 -12.26
N HIS A 110 25.80 -4.07 -12.28
CA HIS A 110 26.55 -4.22 -13.53
C HIS A 110 27.16 -5.60 -13.72
N SER A 111 27.42 -6.32 -12.63
CA SER A 111 28.06 -7.64 -12.68
C SER A 111 27.13 -8.78 -12.28
N GLY A 112 25.92 -8.49 -11.77
CA GLY A 112 25.00 -9.50 -11.26
C GLY A 112 25.54 -10.26 -10.04
N ILE A 113 26.58 -9.74 -9.38
CA ILE A 113 27.23 -10.37 -8.24
C ILE A 113 26.45 -10.02 -6.98
N LEU A 114 25.92 -11.05 -6.31
CA LEU A 114 25.14 -10.90 -5.08
C LEU A 114 26.07 -10.73 -3.86
N PRO A 115 25.69 -9.89 -2.88
CA PRO A 115 26.47 -9.65 -1.67
C PRO A 115 26.37 -10.82 -0.68
N SER A 116 27.45 -11.05 0.07
CA SER A 116 27.42 -11.92 1.25
C SER A 116 26.65 -11.24 2.39
N ILE A 117 25.52 -11.82 2.81
CA ILE A 117 24.71 -11.28 3.92
C ILE A 117 25.56 -11.18 5.19
N LYS A 118 26.27 -12.26 5.55
CA LYS A 118 27.08 -12.34 6.77
C LYS A 118 28.12 -11.23 6.86
N GLU A 119 28.76 -10.91 5.75
CA GLU A 119 29.80 -9.87 5.70
C GLU A 119 29.21 -8.46 5.71
N ASN A 120 28.01 -8.26 5.15
CA ASN A 120 27.46 -6.94 4.88
C ASN A 120 26.25 -6.57 5.75
N ILE A 121 25.83 -7.43 6.69
CA ILE A 121 24.65 -7.22 7.56
C ILE A 121 24.69 -5.92 8.37
N HIS A 122 25.88 -5.34 8.56
CA HIS A 122 26.10 -4.09 9.29
C HIS A 122 25.85 -2.82 8.45
N MET A 123 25.72 -2.94 7.12
CA MET A 123 25.56 -1.79 6.21
C MET A 123 24.33 -0.90 6.51
N PRO A 124 23.14 -1.42 6.88
CA PRO A 124 22.01 -0.57 7.25
C PRO A 124 22.34 0.38 8.40
N SER A 125 22.97 -0.13 9.46
CA SER A 125 23.39 0.68 10.61
C SER A 125 24.43 1.74 10.23
N VAL A 126 25.35 1.41 9.31
CA VAL A 126 26.35 2.39 8.82
C VAL A 126 25.67 3.55 8.09
N VAL A 127 24.73 3.26 7.18
CA VAL A 127 24.02 4.32 6.43
C VAL A 127 23.10 5.12 7.35
N ARG A 128 22.41 4.47 8.29
CA ARG A 128 21.65 5.16 9.34
C ARG A 128 22.51 6.17 10.07
N ASN A 129 23.66 5.74 10.58
CA ASN A 129 24.57 6.62 11.34
C ASN A 129 25.10 7.77 10.47
N LEU A 130 25.39 7.53 9.19
CA LEU A 130 25.73 8.60 8.26
C LEU A 130 24.61 9.64 8.16
N LEU A 131 23.36 9.21 7.97
CA LEU A 131 22.20 10.10 7.87
C LEU A 131 21.93 10.85 9.18
N GLU A 132 22.06 10.18 10.33
CA GLU A 132 21.90 10.78 11.65
C GLU A 132 22.94 11.88 11.90
N VAL A 133 24.22 11.59 11.66
CA VAL A 133 25.29 12.58 11.81
C VAL A 133 25.11 13.71 10.82
N SER A 134 24.83 13.40 9.55
CA SER A 134 24.61 14.41 8.51
C SER A 134 23.45 15.35 8.87
N CYS A 135 22.35 14.80 9.39
CA CYS A 135 21.22 15.62 9.82
C CYS A 135 21.56 16.51 11.00
N LEU A 136 22.17 15.93 12.03
CA LEU A 136 22.46 16.67 13.24
C LEU A 136 23.48 17.80 12.98
N VAL A 137 24.54 17.50 12.24
CA VAL A 137 25.63 18.46 11.97
C VAL A 137 25.20 19.56 11.02
N HIS A 138 24.51 19.23 9.92
CA HIS A 138 24.24 20.21 8.87
C HIS A 138 22.86 20.85 8.95
N PHE A 139 21.87 20.17 9.54
CA PHE A 139 20.50 20.70 9.69
C PHE A 139 20.17 21.09 11.13
N GLY A 140 21.01 20.71 12.10
CA GLY A 140 20.76 21.00 13.52
C GLY A 140 19.56 20.25 14.09
N MET A 141 19.13 19.15 13.46
CA MET A 141 17.98 18.35 13.88
C MET A 141 18.31 16.84 13.83
N PRO A 142 17.81 16.04 14.77
CA PRO A 142 17.88 14.58 14.68
C PRO A 142 17.15 14.05 13.43
N LEU A 143 17.64 12.94 12.86
CA LEU A 143 16.98 12.27 11.73
C LEU A 143 15.53 11.87 12.06
N ASP A 144 15.26 11.50 13.31
CA ASP A 144 13.92 11.16 13.80
C ASP A 144 12.92 12.32 13.62
N GLU A 145 13.37 13.56 13.73
CA GLU A 145 12.52 14.76 13.58
C GLU A 145 12.20 15.07 12.11
N VAL A 146 12.90 14.43 11.15
CA VAL A 146 12.54 14.53 9.71
C VAL A 146 11.25 13.77 9.48
N SER A 147 10.13 14.48 9.55
CA SER A 147 8.80 13.88 9.38
C SER A 147 8.52 13.52 7.93
N LEU A 148 8.12 12.27 7.69
CA LEU A 148 7.64 11.83 6.38
C LEU A 148 6.19 12.28 6.09
N LYS A 149 5.55 13.06 6.99
CA LYS A 149 4.16 13.50 6.84
C LYS A 149 3.89 14.25 5.54
N SER A 150 4.89 14.94 5.00
CA SER A 150 4.74 15.73 3.76
C SER A 150 4.50 14.85 2.53
N LEU A 151 4.84 13.55 2.61
CA LEU A 151 4.55 12.57 1.58
C LEU A 151 3.10 12.04 1.68
N ILE A 152 2.34 12.44 2.72
CA ILE A 152 0.97 11.97 2.92
C ILE A 152 0.00 12.87 2.13
N LYS A 153 -0.71 12.29 1.16
CA LYS A 153 -1.72 12.95 0.30
C LYS A 153 -3.00 13.28 1.06
N LYS A 154 -3.47 12.42 1.97
CA LYS A 154 -4.78 12.58 2.63
C LYS A 154 -4.73 13.66 3.71
N LYS A 155 -5.30 14.84 3.42
CA LYS A 155 -5.28 16.02 4.32
C LYS A 155 -5.79 15.75 5.73
N ALA A 156 -6.85 14.96 5.89
CA ALA A 156 -7.40 14.61 7.20
C ALA A 156 -6.38 13.85 8.07
N VAL A 157 -5.64 12.91 7.47
CA VAL A 157 -4.58 12.15 8.13
C VAL A 157 -3.42 13.06 8.49
N VAL A 158 -2.99 13.92 7.55
CA VAL A 158 -1.94 14.93 7.79
C VAL A 158 -2.28 15.83 8.98
N GLN A 159 -3.53 16.28 9.09
CA GLN A 159 -3.96 17.15 10.18
C GLN A 159 -3.87 16.45 11.54
N GLN A 160 -4.25 15.18 11.63
CA GLN A 160 -4.12 14.42 12.87
C GLN A 160 -2.65 14.14 13.22
N ILE A 161 -1.83 13.77 12.24
CA ILE A 161 -0.38 13.58 12.43
C ILE A 161 0.29 14.87 12.91
N LYS A 162 -0.07 16.03 12.35
CA LYS A 162 0.42 17.33 12.81
C LYS A 162 0.09 17.57 14.29
N LYS A 163 -1.15 17.30 14.70
CA LYS A 163 -1.55 17.42 16.12
C LYS A 163 -0.78 16.44 17.02
N ALA A 164 -0.53 15.22 16.54
CA ALA A 164 0.25 14.23 17.27
C ALA A 164 1.72 14.67 17.45
N GLU A 165 2.36 15.21 16.41
CA GLU A 165 3.73 15.78 16.48
C GLU A 165 3.81 16.97 17.45
N GLU A 166 2.84 17.88 17.40
CA GLU A 166 2.75 19.01 18.32
C GLU A 166 2.58 18.54 19.78
N ALA A 167 1.77 17.50 20.01
CA ALA A 167 1.61 16.90 21.33
C ALA A 167 2.90 16.21 21.79
N LEU A 168 3.59 15.46 20.92
CA LEU A 168 4.84 14.79 21.23
C LEU A 168 5.95 15.79 21.61
N SER A 169 6.12 16.86 20.84
CA SER A 169 7.09 17.93 21.14
C SER A 169 6.82 18.64 22.47
N LYS A 170 5.54 18.76 22.86
CA LYS A 170 5.10 19.31 24.15
C LYS A 170 5.08 18.27 25.29
N LYS A 171 5.59 17.05 25.06
CA LYS A 171 5.59 15.91 26.01
C LYS A 171 4.18 15.50 26.48
N LYS A 172 3.16 15.81 25.69
CA LYS A 172 1.76 15.44 25.95
C LYS A 172 1.44 14.09 25.32
N TYR A 173 1.96 13.02 25.91
CA TYR A 173 1.93 11.70 25.29
C TYR A 173 0.51 11.15 25.08
N GLN A 174 -0.42 11.38 26.02
CA GLN A 174 -1.82 10.98 25.86
C GLN A 174 -2.48 11.63 24.62
N GLU A 175 -2.28 12.94 24.43
CA GLU A 175 -2.78 13.67 23.26
C GLU A 175 -2.14 13.15 21.97
N CYS A 176 -0.84 12.81 22.00
CA CYS A 176 -0.16 12.19 20.85
C CYS A 176 -0.81 10.86 20.47
N LEU A 177 -1.03 9.96 21.43
CA LEU A 177 -1.66 8.66 21.20
C LEU A 177 -3.10 8.80 20.68
N LEU A 178 -3.85 9.77 21.20
CA LEU A 178 -5.20 10.09 20.72
C LEU A 178 -5.20 10.50 19.25
N HIS A 179 -4.33 11.43 18.87
CA HIS A 179 -4.26 11.91 17.49
C HIS A 179 -3.70 10.87 16.52
N SER A 180 -2.78 10.02 16.97
CA SER A 180 -2.39 8.81 16.22
C SER A 180 -3.58 7.88 15.98
N ALA A 181 -4.41 7.64 17.00
CA ALA A 181 -5.61 6.81 16.87
C ALA A 181 -6.62 7.40 15.89
N TYR A 182 -6.84 8.72 15.91
CA TYR A 182 -7.69 9.40 14.92
C TYR A 182 -7.11 9.30 13.50
N ALA A 183 -5.78 9.41 13.34
CA ALA A 183 -5.14 9.21 12.05
C ALA A 183 -5.35 7.78 11.53
N MET A 184 -5.18 6.77 12.38
CA MET A 184 -5.46 5.37 12.02
C MET A 184 -6.93 5.17 11.66
N TYR A 185 -7.84 5.83 12.39
CA TYR A 185 -9.26 5.73 12.12
C TYR A 185 -9.59 6.24 10.72
N GLU A 186 -9.00 7.36 10.36
CA GLU A 186 -9.09 7.95 9.04
C GLU A 186 -8.54 7.05 7.93
N ILE A 187 -7.50 6.26 8.20
CA ILE A 187 -6.88 5.38 7.21
C ILE A 187 -7.74 4.12 6.97
N PHE A 188 -8.17 3.43 8.04
CA PHE A 188 -8.78 2.09 7.91
C PHE A 188 -10.16 1.93 8.56
N ASP A 189 -10.38 2.58 9.70
CA ASP A 189 -11.48 2.22 10.61
C ASP A 189 -12.83 2.86 10.24
N ARG A 190 -12.92 3.60 9.13
CA ARG A 190 -14.19 4.15 8.63
C ARG A 190 -15.23 3.10 8.21
N MET A 191 -14.84 1.83 8.13
CA MET A 191 -15.60 0.76 7.49
C MET A 191 -16.52 -0.05 8.40
N TRP A 192 -16.64 0.28 9.69
CA TRP A 192 -17.60 -0.44 10.53
C TRP A 192 -19.03 -0.11 10.14
N ALA A 193 -19.76 -1.14 9.71
CA ALA A 193 -21.20 -1.09 9.59
C ALA A 193 -21.80 -1.02 11.00
N PRO A 194 -22.73 -0.08 11.27
CA PRO A 194 -23.40 0.01 12.57
C PRO A 194 -24.14 -1.29 12.89
N GLN A 195 -24.04 -1.76 14.14
CA GLN A 195 -25.05 -2.66 14.66
C GLN A 195 -26.33 -1.84 14.92
N ARG A 196 -27.51 -2.37 14.55
CA ARG A 196 -28.78 -1.66 14.71
C ARG A 196 -28.98 -1.26 16.17
N GLY A 197 -29.12 0.04 16.42
CA GLY A 197 -29.48 0.60 17.74
C GLY A 197 -28.35 1.29 18.50
N GLU A 198 -27.10 1.23 18.06
CA GLU A 198 -25.99 1.93 18.72
C GLU A 198 -25.88 3.39 18.27
N GLU A 199 -25.81 4.30 19.24
CA GLU A 199 -25.57 5.73 18.97
C GLU A 199 -24.11 6.02 18.61
N ILE A 200 -23.17 5.25 19.16
CA ILE A 200 -21.74 5.35 18.88
C ILE A 200 -21.24 3.98 18.45
N VAL A 201 -20.67 3.90 17.24
CA VAL A 201 -20.10 2.67 16.70
C VAL A 201 -18.60 2.71 16.90
N TYR A 202 -18.06 1.76 17.67
CA TYR A 202 -16.62 1.67 17.94
C TYR A 202 -15.89 0.77 16.95
N ALA A 203 -14.67 1.17 16.65
CA ALA A 203 -13.73 0.42 15.84
C ALA A 203 -13.14 -0.78 16.59
N ASP A 204 -13.85 -1.93 16.67
CA ASP A 204 -13.34 -3.10 17.40
C ASP A 204 -12.15 -3.78 16.69
N PRO A 205 -10.92 -3.68 17.23
CA PRO A 205 -9.73 -4.26 16.60
C PRO A 205 -9.80 -5.79 16.41
N ARG A 206 -10.67 -6.50 17.13
CA ARG A 206 -10.69 -7.97 17.20
C ARG A 206 -11.64 -8.63 16.21
N SER A 207 -12.60 -7.89 15.64
CA SER A 207 -13.78 -8.49 15.02
C SER A 207 -13.75 -8.52 13.50
N ASN A 208 -12.65 -8.09 12.84
CA ASN A 208 -12.69 -7.82 11.41
C ASN A 208 -11.49 -8.41 10.65
N ILE A 209 -11.64 -9.66 10.22
CA ILE A 209 -10.69 -10.34 9.32
C ILE A 209 -10.44 -9.54 8.04
N ASN A 210 -11.44 -8.81 7.52
CA ASN A 210 -11.26 -7.99 6.32
C ASN A 210 -10.36 -6.77 6.57
N ALA A 211 -10.36 -6.23 7.80
CA ALA A 211 -9.44 -5.15 8.17
C ALA A 211 -8.00 -5.69 8.27
N GLU A 212 -7.81 -6.86 8.87
CA GLU A 212 -6.49 -7.52 8.91
C GLU A 212 -5.99 -7.88 7.50
N LEU A 213 -6.85 -8.38 6.62
CA LEU A 213 -6.52 -8.66 5.22
C LEU A 213 -6.08 -7.41 4.47
N ARG A 214 -6.78 -6.28 4.61
CA ARG A 214 -6.38 -5.00 4.00
C ARG A 214 -5.05 -4.47 4.51
N LEU A 215 -4.73 -4.71 5.78
CA LEU A 215 -3.42 -4.37 6.35
C LEU A 215 -2.33 -5.20 5.68
N ILE A 216 -2.57 -6.51 5.50
CA ILE A 216 -1.64 -7.41 4.79
C ILE A 216 -1.47 -6.99 3.32
N GLU A 217 -2.56 -6.69 2.61
CA GLU A 217 -2.53 -6.18 1.22
C GLU A 217 -1.65 -4.93 1.08
N LYS A 218 -1.65 -4.08 2.11
CA LYS A 218 -0.84 -2.85 2.16
C LYS A 218 0.56 -3.07 2.74
N ASN A 219 0.95 -4.32 3.00
CA ASN A 219 2.22 -4.68 3.62
C ASN A 219 2.44 -4.01 4.98
N VAL A 220 1.38 -3.97 5.79
CA VAL A 220 1.43 -3.53 7.19
C VAL A 220 1.58 -4.76 8.08
N ALA A 221 2.59 -4.74 8.95
CA ALA A 221 2.86 -5.83 9.88
C ALA A 221 1.75 -5.90 10.95
N LEU A 222 1.09 -7.06 11.03
CA LEU A 222 -0.11 -7.22 11.86
C LEU A 222 0.20 -7.20 13.36
N ASP A 223 1.36 -7.69 13.77
CA ASP A 223 1.86 -7.61 15.14
C ASP A 223 2.07 -6.16 15.59
N LEU A 224 2.65 -5.32 14.72
CA LEU A 224 2.82 -3.89 14.99
C LEU A 224 1.47 -3.16 15.04
N TYR A 225 0.52 -3.53 14.19
CA TYR A 225 -0.85 -3.01 14.24
C TYR A 225 -1.56 -3.39 15.56
N ARG A 226 -1.45 -4.64 15.98
CA ARG A 226 -2.02 -5.10 17.27
C ARG A 226 -1.39 -4.37 18.45
N ARG A 227 -0.06 -4.21 18.44
CA ARG A 227 0.66 -3.39 19.42
C ARG A 227 0.16 -1.95 19.42
N PHE A 228 0.01 -1.34 18.25
CA PHE A 228 -0.54 0.01 18.10
C PHE A 228 -1.93 0.12 18.73
N LYS A 229 -2.83 -0.83 18.46
CA LYS A 229 -4.19 -0.81 19.02
C LYS A 229 -4.17 -0.92 20.54
N LEU A 230 -3.34 -1.78 21.13
CA LEU A 230 -3.21 -1.87 22.61
C LEU A 230 -2.69 -0.57 23.26
N ILE A 231 -1.83 0.16 22.55
CA ILE A 231 -1.23 1.41 23.05
C ILE A 231 -2.19 2.60 22.92
N THR A 232 -3.12 2.58 21.97
CA THR A 232 -3.99 3.71 21.62
C THR A 232 -5.43 3.53 22.11
N PRO A 233 -6.21 4.61 22.23
CA PRO A 233 -7.64 4.49 22.53
C PRO A 233 -8.39 3.87 21.35
N ILE A 234 -9.56 3.28 21.64
CA ILE A 234 -10.49 2.84 20.61
C ILE A 234 -11.24 4.08 20.11
N ILE A 235 -11.25 4.29 18.80
CA ILE A 235 -12.02 5.36 18.18
C ILE A 235 -13.38 4.83 17.75
N GLY A 236 -14.44 5.52 18.16
CA GLY A 236 -15.78 5.33 17.66
C GLY A 236 -16.30 6.56 16.94
N LYS A 237 -17.43 6.42 16.29
CA LYS A 237 -18.12 7.50 15.60
C LYS A 237 -19.56 7.59 16.08
N ASN A 238 -19.94 8.78 16.53
CA ASN A 238 -21.33 9.08 16.84
C ASN A 238 -22.13 9.16 15.54
N MET A 239 -23.16 8.33 15.42
CA MET A 239 -23.95 8.21 14.19
C MET A 239 -24.91 9.39 13.97
N LYS A 240 -25.26 10.13 15.03
CA LYS A 240 -26.12 11.31 14.95
C LYS A 240 -25.32 12.57 14.61
N THR A 241 -24.21 12.81 15.31
CA THR A 241 -23.42 14.04 15.15
C THR A 241 -22.28 13.89 14.16
N ASN A 242 -21.95 12.66 13.74
CA ASN A 242 -20.80 12.34 12.90
C ASN A 242 -19.44 12.61 13.58
N ASP A 243 -19.43 12.91 14.89
CA ASP A 243 -18.22 13.18 15.67
C ASP A 243 -17.46 11.89 16.01
N LEU A 244 -16.14 12.02 16.09
CA LEU A 244 -15.29 10.93 16.59
C LEU A 244 -15.21 10.98 18.11
N VAL A 245 -15.34 9.82 18.74
CA VAL A 245 -15.32 9.64 20.19
C VAL A 245 -14.22 8.65 20.55
N ALA A 246 -13.34 9.02 21.46
CA ALA A 246 -12.28 8.13 21.93
C ALA A 246 -12.69 7.44 23.24
N ARG A 247 -12.54 6.12 23.30
CA ARG A 247 -12.70 5.33 24.51
C ARG A 247 -11.35 4.81 24.97
N TRP A 248 -10.99 5.21 26.18
CA TRP A 248 -9.84 4.70 26.92
C TRP A 248 -10.33 3.61 27.87
N ASP A 249 -9.66 2.46 27.89
CA ASP A 249 -9.98 1.41 28.84
C ASP A 249 -8.71 0.70 29.35
N ARG A 250 -8.89 -0.30 30.22
CA ARG A 250 -7.77 -1.01 30.85
C ARG A 250 -6.91 -1.78 29.85
N LEU A 251 -7.48 -2.21 28.72
CA LEU A 251 -6.82 -2.99 27.68
C LEU A 251 -6.26 -2.10 26.55
N TYR A 252 -6.87 -0.94 26.32
CA TYR A 252 -6.60 -0.06 25.19
C TYR A 252 -6.30 1.37 25.67
N GLY A 253 -5.07 1.82 25.47
CA GLY A 253 -4.66 3.19 25.79
C GLY A 253 -4.49 3.48 27.27
N ASN A 254 -4.32 2.46 28.12
CA ASN A 254 -4.05 2.59 29.55
C ASN A 254 -2.98 3.66 29.87
N PRO A 255 -3.11 4.47 30.94
CA PRO A 255 -2.13 5.47 31.36
C PRO A 255 -0.67 5.02 31.42
N GLY A 256 -0.39 3.74 31.72
CA GLY A 256 0.98 3.20 31.68
C GLY A 256 1.64 3.29 30.29
N ASN A 257 0.85 3.44 29.23
CA ASN A 257 1.33 3.58 27.87
C ASN A 257 1.70 5.03 27.50
N TRP A 258 1.38 6.02 28.34
CA TRP A 258 1.56 7.45 28.03
C TRP A 258 3.01 7.89 28.28
N ASN A 259 3.91 7.41 27.44
CA ASN A 259 5.34 7.71 27.51
C ASN A 259 5.89 8.05 26.11
N ALA A 260 7.11 8.59 26.08
CA ALA A 260 7.75 9.06 24.85
C ALA A 260 7.98 7.94 23.83
N GLU A 261 8.36 6.74 24.29
CA GLU A 261 8.66 5.59 23.42
C GLU A 261 7.41 5.16 22.65
N ASN A 262 6.31 4.92 23.37
CA ASN A 262 5.03 4.54 22.78
C ASN A 262 4.45 5.63 21.88
N ALA A 263 4.56 6.90 22.27
CA ALA A 263 4.10 8.03 21.47
C ALA A 263 4.86 8.13 20.13
N ARG A 264 6.19 7.97 20.16
CA ARG A 264 7.03 7.91 18.94
C ARG A 264 6.65 6.72 18.07
N PHE A 265 6.58 5.52 18.66
CA PHE A 265 6.15 4.31 17.95
C PHE A 265 4.81 4.50 17.24
N CYS A 266 3.78 4.99 17.94
CA CYS A 266 2.46 5.17 17.36
C CYS A 266 2.43 6.23 16.25
N LEU A 267 3.17 7.32 16.41
CA LEU A 267 3.30 8.34 15.38
C LEU A 267 3.99 7.79 14.12
N ASP A 268 5.15 7.14 14.29
CA ASP A 268 5.93 6.57 13.18
C ASP A 268 5.18 5.45 12.46
N PHE A 269 4.42 4.64 13.21
CA PHE A 269 3.56 3.61 12.67
C PHE A 269 2.40 4.21 11.86
N CYS A 270 1.71 5.22 12.37
CA CYS A 270 0.66 5.91 11.62
C CYS A 270 1.17 6.51 10.31
N ILE A 271 2.35 7.14 10.33
CA ILE A 271 2.96 7.71 9.14
C ILE A 271 3.29 6.60 8.13
N ASP A 272 3.95 5.52 8.55
CA ASP A 272 4.28 4.38 7.68
C ASP A 272 3.02 3.80 7.02
N VAL A 273 2.00 3.57 7.83
CA VAL A 273 0.71 3.03 7.38
C VAL A 273 0.01 3.97 6.41
N ALA A 274 0.00 5.28 6.67
CA ALA A 274 -0.58 6.27 5.77
C ALA A 274 0.14 6.30 4.41
N LEU A 275 1.46 6.15 4.39
CA LEU A 275 2.23 6.11 3.15
C LEU A 275 1.93 4.85 2.33
N LYS A 276 1.75 3.70 3.00
CA LYS A 276 1.36 2.43 2.36
C LYS A 276 -0.08 2.46 1.84
N ASP A 277 -1.00 3.09 2.58
CA ASP A 277 -2.41 3.25 2.19
C ASP A 277 -2.60 4.01 0.88
N GLN A 278 -1.69 4.94 0.58
CA GLN A 278 -1.72 5.78 -0.61
C GLN A 278 -1.33 5.08 -1.91
N ARG A 279 -0.92 3.81 -1.86
CA ARG A 279 -0.74 3.01 -3.07
C ARG A 279 -2.11 2.92 -3.75
N ASP A 280 -2.21 3.56 -4.92
CA ASP A 280 -3.46 3.75 -5.64
C ASP A 280 -4.26 2.45 -5.70
N HIS A 281 -5.57 2.57 -5.45
CA HIS A 281 -6.57 1.59 -5.90
C HIS A 281 -6.77 1.69 -7.41
N SER A 282 -5.74 2.09 -8.17
CA SER A 282 -5.72 1.72 -9.58
C SER A 282 -5.89 0.22 -9.53
N ASN A 283 -6.96 -0.25 -10.18
CA ASN A 283 -7.29 -1.64 -10.39
C ASN A 283 -6.07 -2.34 -10.98
N HIS A 284 -5.07 -2.63 -10.14
CA HIS A 284 -4.17 -3.72 -10.33
C HIS A 284 -5.13 -4.87 -10.21
N ASN A 285 -5.70 -5.21 -11.36
CA ASN A 285 -6.24 -6.50 -11.64
C ASN A 285 -5.15 -7.42 -11.07
N LEU A 286 -5.36 -7.92 -9.85
CA LEU A 286 -5.16 -9.34 -9.60
C LEU A 286 -5.62 -9.93 -10.91
N MET A 287 -4.70 -10.43 -11.74
CA MET A 287 -5.10 -11.09 -12.96
C MET A 287 -6.10 -12.12 -12.47
N ILE A 288 -7.38 -11.86 -12.70
CA ILE A 288 -8.43 -12.76 -12.29
C ILE A 288 -8.22 -13.88 -13.28
N TYR A 289 -7.41 -14.86 -12.89
CA TYR A 289 -7.38 -16.16 -13.52
C TYR A 289 -8.76 -16.74 -13.23
N SER A 290 -9.73 -16.34 -14.04
CA SER A 290 -10.89 -17.16 -14.29
C SER A 290 -10.37 -18.14 -15.33
N PRO A 291 -10.14 -19.43 -15.00
CA PRO A 291 -10.02 -20.47 -16.01
C PRO A 291 -11.40 -20.64 -16.64
N GLY A 292 -11.86 -19.62 -17.37
CA GLY A 292 -13.02 -19.68 -18.23
C GLY A 292 -12.63 -20.56 -19.39
N TYR A 293 -12.90 -21.86 -19.27
CA TYR A 293 -12.90 -22.71 -20.44
C TYR A 293 -14.12 -22.29 -21.27
N PHE A 294 -13.90 -22.10 -22.58
CA PHE A 294 -15.02 -21.97 -23.49
C PHE A 294 -15.73 -23.32 -23.53
N CYS A 295 -17.02 -23.29 -23.29
CA CYS A 295 -17.89 -24.43 -23.39
C CYS A 295 -18.92 -24.14 -24.47
N SER A 296 -19.35 -25.20 -25.12
CA SER A 296 -20.60 -25.16 -25.84
C SER A 296 -21.76 -25.59 -24.96
N VAL A 297 -22.83 -24.82 -25.00
CA VAL A 297 -24.06 -25.07 -24.25
C VAL A 297 -25.18 -25.38 -25.25
N GLU A 298 -25.78 -26.55 -25.12
CA GLU A 298 -26.83 -27.06 -26.01
C GLU A 298 -28.00 -27.59 -25.18
N PRO A 299 -29.28 -27.37 -25.56
CA PRO A 299 -30.41 -27.99 -24.87
C PRO A 299 -30.34 -29.52 -24.90
N ILE A 300 -30.60 -30.19 -23.77
CA ILE A 300 -30.76 -31.67 -23.70
C ILE A 300 -32.12 -32.09 -24.27
N GLY A 301 -33.14 -31.26 -24.09
CA GLY A 301 -34.48 -31.45 -24.62
C GLY A 301 -34.81 -30.54 -25.80
N ARG A 302 -36.10 -30.40 -26.11
CA ARG A 302 -36.59 -29.55 -27.21
C ARG A 302 -36.21 -28.08 -27.04
N THR A 303 -36.13 -27.61 -25.79
CA THR A 303 -35.82 -26.23 -25.44
C THR A 303 -35.04 -26.15 -24.12
N ALA A 304 -34.28 -25.07 -23.95
CA ALA A 304 -33.72 -24.64 -22.66
C ALA A 304 -33.97 -23.14 -22.46
N ASP A 305 -34.39 -22.77 -21.26
CA ASP A 305 -34.72 -21.39 -20.92
C ASP A 305 -33.59 -20.71 -20.16
N PHE A 306 -33.20 -19.53 -20.64
CA PHE A 306 -32.15 -18.72 -20.04
C PHE A 306 -32.78 -17.51 -19.35
N TRP A 307 -32.31 -17.23 -18.15
CA TRP A 307 -32.92 -16.29 -17.20
C TRP A 307 -31.95 -15.19 -16.80
N SER A 308 -32.47 -14.00 -16.52
CA SER A 308 -31.67 -12.87 -16.06
C SER A 308 -31.06 -13.11 -14.69
N ALA A 309 -30.02 -12.34 -14.34
CA ALA A 309 -29.60 -12.24 -12.96
C ALA A 309 -30.75 -11.76 -12.05
N PRO A 310 -30.73 -12.14 -10.76
CA PRO A 310 -31.53 -11.47 -9.74
C PRO A 310 -31.18 -9.97 -9.72
N SER A 311 -32.18 -9.12 -9.50
CA SER A 311 -32.02 -7.66 -9.43
C SER A 311 -31.20 -7.19 -8.23
N SER A 312 -31.06 -8.01 -7.18
CA SER A 312 -30.23 -7.72 -6.02
C SER A 312 -28.80 -8.24 -6.24
N HIS A 313 -27.80 -7.37 -6.03
CA HIS A 313 -26.38 -7.72 -5.95
C HIS A 313 -26.03 -8.64 -4.75
N SER A 314 -27.01 -9.30 -4.15
CA SER A 314 -26.78 -10.25 -3.07
C SER A 314 -26.38 -11.59 -3.68
N SER A 315 -25.11 -11.93 -3.54
CA SER A 315 -24.51 -13.23 -3.85
C SER A 315 -25.07 -14.41 -3.02
N SER A 316 -26.26 -14.27 -2.42
CA SER A 316 -26.90 -15.30 -1.61
C SER A 316 -27.81 -16.20 -2.47
N ARG A 317 -27.39 -17.46 -2.51
CA ARG A 317 -27.88 -18.61 -3.30
C ARG A 317 -29.30 -19.11 -3.01
N TYR A 318 -30.29 -18.23 -2.85
CA TYR A 318 -31.66 -18.70 -2.65
C TYR A 318 -32.63 -17.95 -3.55
N PHE A 319 -33.58 -18.69 -4.11
CA PHE A 319 -34.77 -18.18 -4.78
C PHE A 319 -35.50 -17.26 -3.81
N ASP A 320 -35.14 -15.98 -3.81
CA ASP A 320 -35.91 -14.98 -3.10
C ASP A 320 -37.21 -14.80 -3.87
N SER A 321 -38.32 -15.24 -3.29
CA SER A 321 -39.65 -15.17 -3.89
C SER A 321 -40.06 -13.74 -4.24
N GLU A 322 -39.37 -12.75 -3.68
CA GLU A 322 -39.66 -11.33 -3.88
C GLU A 322 -39.09 -10.77 -5.19
N ASN A 323 -38.15 -11.45 -5.88
CA ASN A 323 -37.61 -11.01 -7.17
C ASN A 323 -37.44 -12.19 -8.16
N PRO A 324 -38.51 -12.63 -8.84
CA PRO A 324 -38.41 -13.71 -9.83
C PRO A 324 -37.50 -13.30 -10.99
N ARG A 325 -36.58 -14.20 -11.40
CA ARG A 325 -35.75 -13.98 -12.57
C ARG A 325 -36.63 -13.80 -13.80
N ARG A 326 -36.25 -12.87 -14.68
CA ARG A 326 -36.97 -12.65 -15.94
C ARG A 326 -36.40 -13.60 -16.99
N LYS A 327 -37.28 -14.34 -17.67
CA LYS A 327 -36.89 -15.13 -18.84
C LYS A 327 -36.31 -14.21 -19.92
N MET A 328 -35.08 -14.46 -20.33
CA MET A 328 -34.38 -13.67 -21.33
C MET A 328 -34.58 -14.24 -22.73
N VAL A 329 -34.32 -15.53 -22.90
CA VAL A 329 -34.34 -16.20 -24.21
C VAL A 329 -34.56 -17.70 -24.05
N THR A 330 -35.21 -18.31 -25.03
CA THR A 330 -35.32 -19.77 -25.16
C THR A 330 -34.45 -20.23 -26.31
N PHE A 331 -33.60 -21.21 -26.06
CA PHE A 331 -32.85 -21.92 -27.10
C PHE A 331 -33.55 -23.23 -27.43
N TYR A 332 -33.52 -23.62 -28.70
CA TYR A 332 -34.15 -24.83 -29.21
C TYR A 332 -33.11 -25.91 -29.47
N GLU A 333 -33.54 -27.17 -29.48
CA GLU A 333 -32.73 -28.32 -29.84
C GLU A 333 -31.93 -28.09 -31.13
N GLY A 334 -30.66 -28.48 -31.12
CA GLY A 334 -29.73 -28.28 -32.23
C GLY A 334 -29.07 -26.89 -32.27
N LYS A 335 -29.53 -25.91 -31.47
CA LYS A 335 -28.85 -24.63 -31.32
C LYS A 335 -27.76 -24.71 -30.25
N LYS A 336 -26.55 -24.29 -30.63
CA LYS A 336 -25.35 -24.32 -29.81
C LYS A 336 -24.92 -22.89 -29.50
N ILE A 337 -24.69 -22.59 -28.23
CA ILE A 337 -24.12 -21.32 -27.77
C ILE A 337 -22.69 -21.55 -27.37
N ILE A 338 -21.79 -20.66 -27.75
CA ILE A 338 -20.41 -20.69 -27.28
C ILE A 338 -20.20 -19.61 -26.22
N GLY A 339 -19.70 -20.02 -25.05
CA GLY A 339 -19.52 -19.09 -23.94
C GLY A 339 -18.73 -19.66 -22.78
N CYS A 340 -18.48 -18.82 -21.79
CA CYS A 340 -17.91 -19.24 -20.51
C CYS A 340 -19.04 -19.73 -19.61
N VAL A 341 -18.90 -20.94 -19.06
CA VAL A 341 -19.87 -21.52 -18.13
C VAL A 341 -19.25 -21.61 -16.75
N ALA A 342 -19.89 -21.00 -15.75
CA ALA A 342 -19.49 -21.04 -14.36
C ALA A 342 -20.59 -21.68 -13.51
N GLY A 343 -20.22 -22.67 -12.70
CA GLY A 343 -21.11 -23.35 -11.77
C GLY A 343 -20.37 -24.46 -11.04
N THR A 344 -20.76 -24.73 -9.79
CA THR A 344 -20.21 -25.85 -9.00
C THR A 344 -20.97 -27.15 -9.27
N LYS A 345 -20.43 -28.30 -8.84
CA LYS A 345 -21.12 -29.59 -9.01
C LYS A 345 -22.50 -29.61 -8.34
N ASP A 346 -22.64 -28.87 -7.25
CA ASP A 346 -23.79 -28.88 -6.35
C ASP A 346 -24.84 -27.80 -6.70
N GLU A 347 -24.56 -26.93 -7.68
CA GLU A 347 -25.51 -25.91 -8.13
C GLU A 347 -26.45 -26.46 -9.20
N SER A 348 -27.76 -26.15 -9.06
CA SER A 348 -28.80 -26.48 -10.04
C SER A 348 -28.69 -25.63 -11.29
N ASP A 349 -28.18 -24.41 -11.15
CA ASP A 349 -28.13 -23.42 -12.22
C ASP A 349 -26.68 -23.16 -12.62
N LEU A 350 -26.48 -22.92 -13.91
CA LEU A 350 -25.21 -22.55 -14.50
C LEU A 350 -25.27 -21.10 -14.94
N LEU A 351 -24.25 -20.32 -14.62
CA LEU A 351 -24.04 -19.01 -15.21
C LEU A 351 -23.36 -19.19 -16.57
N VAL A 352 -24.01 -18.69 -17.62
CA VAL A 352 -23.48 -18.71 -19.00
C VAL A 352 -23.23 -17.27 -19.43
N VAL A 353 -22.01 -16.99 -19.88
CA VAL A 353 -21.61 -15.70 -20.44
C VAL A 353 -21.27 -15.91 -21.92
N SER A 354 -21.97 -15.21 -22.81
CA SER A 354 -21.80 -15.35 -24.26
C SER A 354 -22.23 -14.07 -24.99
N THR A 355 -21.58 -13.77 -26.12
CA THR A 355 -22.01 -12.70 -27.04
C THR A 355 -23.32 -13.03 -27.76
N GLU A 356 -23.74 -14.30 -27.77
CA GLU A 356 -25.01 -14.73 -28.37
C GLU A 356 -26.21 -14.55 -27.43
N LEU A 357 -25.96 -14.15 -26.18
CA LEU A 357 -27.01 -13.84 -25.22
C LEU A 357 -27.43 -12.36 -25.35
N PRO A 358 -28.74 -12.06 -25.30
CA PRO A 358 -29.22 -10.70 -25.46
C PRO A 358 -28.72 -9.78 -24.34
N HIS A 359 -28.13 -8.65 -24.71
CA HIS A 359 -27.69 -7.58 -23.81
C HIS A 359 -28.34 -6.24 -24.20
N LYS A 360 -28.35 -5.24 -23.30
CA LYS A 360 -28.94 -3.92 -23.59
C LYS A 360 -28.14 -3.13 -24.64
N ASP A 361 -26.85 -3.43 -24.76
CA ASP A 361 -25.91 -2.82 -25.70
C ASP A 361 -25.26 -3.93 -26.55
N ILE A 362 -25.23 -3.76 -27.88
CA ILE A 362 -24.90 -4.80 -28.89
C ILE A 362 -23.38 -5.15 -28.88
N GLU A 363 -22.55 -4.35 -28.19
CA GLU A 363 -21.08 -4.50 -28.16
C GLU A 363 -20.54 -5.20 -26.89
N GLU A 364 -21.40 -5.67 -25.97
CA GLU A 364 -20.99 -6.34 -24.72
C GLU A 364 -21.49 -7.79 -24.61
N THR A 365 -20.72 -8.65 -23.95
CA THR A 365 -21.11 -10.04 -23.64
C THR A 365 -22.31 -10.07 -22.70
N GLY A 366 -23.41 -10.73 -23.10
CA GLY A 366 -24.54 -11.01 -22.21
C GLY A 366 -24.23 -12.15 -21.23
N PHE A 367 -24.91 -12.15 -20.08
CA PHE A 367 -24.86 -13.26 -19.14
C PHE A 367 -26.27 -13.68 -18.71
N ALA A 368 -26.48 -14.98 -18.54
CA ALA A 368 -27.76 -15.55 -18.15
C ALA A 368 -27.56 -16.83 -17.33
N TYR A 369 -28.58 -17.22 -16.58
CA TYR A 369 -28.62 -18.47 -15.83
C TYR A 369 -29.47 -19.50 -16.56
N VAL A 370 -29.05 -20.77 -16.56
CA VAL A 370 -29.81 -21.89 -17.13
C VAL A 370 -29.77 -23.08 -16.18
N ASP A 371 -30.86 -23.85 -16.11
CA ASP A 371 -30.89 -25.08 -15.32
C ASP A 371 -29.93 -26.11 -15.94
N LYS A 372 -29.04 -26.67 -15.12
CA LYS A 372 -28.03 -27.65 -15.53
C LYS A 372 -28.62 -28.92 -16.13
N ASN A 373 -29.86 -29.26 -15.77
CA ASN A 373 -30.56 -30.42 -16.32
C ASN A 373 -31.21 -30.12 -17.68
N GLU A 374 -31.33 -28.85 -18.06
CA GLU A 374 -31.87 -28.45 -19.37
C GLU A 374 -30.78 -28.38 -20.45
N VAL A 375 -29.50 -28.34 -20.07
CA VAL A 375 -28.40 -28.14 -21.02
C VAL A 375 -27.25 -29.13 -20.87
N LYS A 376 -26.70 -29.52 -22.00
CA LYS A 376 -25.45 -30.26 -22.13
C LYS A 376 -24.31 -29.26 -22.29
N ILE A 377 -23.32 -29.36 -21.42
CA ILE A 377 -22.09 -28.57 -21.50
C ILE A 377 -20.99 -29.45 -22.09
N THR A 378 -20.38 -29.02 -23.18
CA THR A 378 -19.18 -29.66 -23.74
C THR A 378 -18.03 -28.68 -23.69
N ARG A 379 -16.92 -29.05 -23.04
CA ARG A 379 -15.72 -28.22 -22.98
C ARG A 379 -15.01 -28.22 -24.33
N LEU A 380 -14.63 -27.06 -24.82
CA LEU A 380 -13.82 -26.92 -26.02
C LEU A 380 -12.34 -26.99 -25.62
N GLU A 381 -11.58 -27.90 -26.22
CA GLU A 381 -10.19 -28.16 -25.84
C GLU A 381 -9.20 -27.18 -26.50
N THR A 382 -9.57 -26.55 -27.62
CA THR A 382 -8.73 -25.60 -28.36
C THR A 382 -9.54 -24.43 -28.95
N LEU A 383 -8.94 -23.23 -28.97
CA LEU A 383 -9.52 -22.02 -29.59
C LEU A 383 -9.66 -22.13 -31.13
N SER A 384 -9.07 -23.16 -31.75
CA SER A 384 -9.14 -23.44 -33.19
C SER A 384 -10.54 -23.82 -33.68
N ASP A 385 -11.44 -24.21 -32.77
CA ASP A 385 -12.81 -24.64 -33.09
C ASP A 385 -13.80 -23.46 -33.14
N LEU A 386 -13.30 -22.23 -32.95
CA LEU A 386 -14.07 -20.99 -33.00
C LEU A 386 -13.91 -20.32 -34.36
N SER A 387 -14.95 -20.34 -35.19
CA SER A 387 -15.05 -19.44 -36.35
C SER A 387 -15.49 -18.06 -35.89
N TRP A 388 -14.56 -17.20 -35.45
CA TRP A 388 -14.88 -15.80 -35.22
C TRP A 388 -15.10 -15.10 -36.57
N PRO A 389 -16.09 -14.21 -36.73
CA PRO A 389 -16.08 -13.26 -37.84
C PRO A 389 -14.82 -12.40 -37.72
N GLU A 390 -14.07 -12.21 -38.81
CA GLU A 390 -12.88 -11.35 -38.82
C GLU A 390 -13.22 -10.00 -38.19
N ILE A 391 -12.53 -9.67 -37.09
CA ILE A 391 -12.60 -8.35 -36.48
C ILE A 391 -11.97 -7.38 -37.48
N GLN A 392 -12.80 -6.66 -38.23
CA GLN A 392 -12.32 -5.54 -39.03
C GLN A 392 -11.86 -4.44 -38.07
N ILE A 393 -10.54 -4.28 -37.95
CA ILE A 393 -9.94 -3.19 -37.18
C ILE A 393 -10.29 -1.87 -37.91
N PRO A 394 -10.92 -0.89 -37.24
CA PRO A 394 -11.22 0.40 -37.84
C PRO A 394 -9.92 1.06 -38.34
N SER A 395 -9.93 1.55 -39.58
CA SER A 395 -8.76 2.18 -40.22
C SER A 395 -8.22 3.43 -39.50
N SER A 396 -8.97 3.98 -38.55
CA SER A 396 -8.51 5.07 -37.68
C SER A 396 -7.53 4.63 -36.59
N TRP A 397 -7.24 3.33 -36.49
CA TRP A 397 -6.27 2.74 -35.55
C TRP A 397 -4.99 2.24 -36.25
N GLN A 398 -4.79 2.57 -37.53
CA GLN A 398 -3.55 2.31 -38.27
C GLN A 398 -2.73 3.58 -38.50
#